data_AF-A0AAU8J3V7-F1
#
_entry.id   AF-A0AAU8J3V7-F1
#
_cell.length_a   1.000
_cell.length_b   1.000
_cell.length_c   1.000
_cell.angle_alpha   90.00
_cell.angle_beta   90.00
_cell.angle_gamma   90.00
#
_symmetry.space_group_name_H-M   'P 1'
#
loop_
_entity.id
_entity.type
_entity.pdbx_description
1 polymer ?
#
loop_
_entity_poly.entity_id
_entity_poly.type
_entity_poly.pdbx_seq_one_letter_code
_entity_poly.pdbx_strand_id
1 'polypeptide(L)'
;MIGVAIDELIDVWQRLLADSRKSWVLFEHGTCAVLTAADGELAEQAIELLKQFGPVRAGSSAGDFGVLDLKGIEGWLVTGQHNDVLTYVGPDEPQDQSHISVGLLGRSKRHLDGTELRVVHIEDKRGSADPA
;
A
#
# COMPACT_ATOMS: atom_id res chain seq x y z
N MET A 1 -11.04 -15.97 8.49
CA MET A 1 -10.46 -14.76 7.87
C MET A 1 -9.82 -15.21 6.59
N ILE A 2 -10.44 -14.90 5.46
CA ILE A 2 -9.83 -15.13 4.16
C ILE A 2 -9.00 -13.88 3.91
N GLY A 3 -7.69 -13.97 4.12
CA GLY A 3 -6.79 -12.91 3.66
C GLY A 3 -6.72 -12.97 2.14
N VAL A 4 -6.63 -11.81 1.49
CA VAL A 4 -6.41 -11.74 0.04
C VAL A 4 -5.05 -12.37 -0.29
N ALA A 5 -4.98 -13.23 -1.30
CA ALA A 5 -3.71 -13.85 -1.66
C ALA A 5 -2.71 -12.81 -2.20
N ILE A 6 -1.40 -13.06 -2.03
CA ILE A 6 -0.36 -12.13 -2.50
C ILE A 6 -0.47 -11.88 -4.02
N ASP A 7 -0.80 -12.91 -4.80
CA ASP A 7 -0.98 -12.80 -6.25
C ASP A 7 -2.14 -11.86 -6.62
N GLU A 8 -3.26 -11.93 -5.89
CA GLU A 8 -4.41 -11.03 -6.06
C GLU A 8 -4.04 -9.60 -5.67
N LEU A 9 -3.26 -9.41 -4.60
CA LEU A 9 -2.75 -8.09 -4.22
C LEU A 9 -1.87 -7.51 -5.33
N ILE A 10 -0.99 -8.30 -5.92
CA ILE A 10 -0.13 -7.87 -7.03
C ILE A 10 -0.99 -7.42 -8.21
N ASP A 11 -2.00 -8.20 -8.64
CA ASP A 11 -2.90 -7.83 -9.74
C ASP A 11 -3.64 -6.51 -9.46
N VAL A 12 -4.18 -6.36 -8.24
CA VAL A 12 -4.85 -5.13 -7.82
C VAL A 12 -3.90 -3.93 -7.91
N TRP A 13 -2.69 -4.04 -7.37
CA TRP A 13 -1.71 -2.95 -7.40
C TRP A 13 -1.21 -2.64 -8.81
N GLN A 14 -1.02 -3.65 -9.65
CA GLN A 14 -0.67 -3.47 -11.05
C GLN A 14 -1.76 -2.69 -11.81
N ARG A 15 -3.03 -2.97 -11.54
CA ARG A 15 -4.17 -2.24 -12.13
C ARG A 15 -4.31 -0.83 -11.57
N LEU A 16 -4.15 -0.65 -10.25
CA LEU A 16 -4.22 0.66 -9.60
C LEU A 16 -3.12 1.61 -10.07
N LEU A 17 -1.92 1.08 -10.32
CA LEU A 17 -0.75 1.83 -10.72
C LEU A 17 -0.39 1.60 -12.20
N ALA A 18 -1.33 1.09 -13.01
CA ALA A 18 -1.11 0.81 -14.42
C ALA A 18 -0.67 2.07 -15.18
N ASP A 19 -1.42 3.17 -15.01
CA ASP A 19 -1.11 4.49 -15.58
C ASP A 19 0.08 5.19 -14.90
N SER A 20 0.54 4.70 -13.76
CA SER A 20 1.69 5.26 -13.07
C SER A 20 2.98 4.71 -13.68
N ARG A 21 3.85 5.60 -14.19
CA ARG A 21 5.26 5.29 -14.49
C ARG A 21 6.12 5.15 -13.23
N LYS A 22 5.50 5.00 -12.06
CA LYS A 22 6.16 4.93 -10.77
C LYS A 22 6.47 3.47 -10.43
N SER A 23 7.66 3.25 -9.89
CA SER A 23 8.00 1.95 -9.30
C SER A 23 7.33 1.82 -7.94
N TRP A 24 7.04 0.61 -7.51
CA TRP A 24 6.38 0.39 -6.23
C TRP A 24 6.78 -0.94 -5.61
N VAL A 25 6.63 -1.02 -4.29
CA VAL A 25 6.99 -2.17 -3.49
C VAL A 25 5.82 -2.56 -2.62
N LEU A 26 5.41 -3.82 -2.69
CA LEU A 26 4.31 -4.40 -1.92
C LEU A 26 4.85 -5.18 -0.73
N PHE A 27 4.19 -4.98 0.39
CA PHE A 27 4.44 -5.67 1.64
C PHE A 27 3.37 -6.74 1.92
N GLU A 28 3.72 -7.69 2.78
CA GLU A 28 2.95 -8.91 3.06
C GLU A 28 1.47 -8.66 3.39
N HIS A 29 1.16 -7.59 4.12
CA HIS A 29 -0.21 -7.25 4.51
C HIS A 29 -0.89 -6.29 3.54
N GLY A 30 -0.38 -6.11 2.32
CA GLY A 30 -1.07 -5.33 1.28
C GLY A 30 -0.85 -3.82 1.36
N THR A 31 0.10 -3.35 2.18
CA THR A 31 0.63 -1.99 2.05
C THR A 31 1.59 -1.90 0.87
N CYS A 32 1.48 -0.84 0.10
CA CYS A 32 2.33 -0.53 -1.04
C CYS A 32 3.02 0.82 -0.83
N ALA A 33 4.33 0.83 -1.07
CA ALA A 33 5.15 2.03 -1.09
C ALA A 33 5.44 2.42 -2.54
N VAL A 34 4.94 3.59 -2.96
CA VAL A 34 5.13 4.11 -4.32
C VAL A 34 6.39 4.99 -4.36
N LEU A 35 7.34 4.66 -5.23
CA LEU A 35 8.62 5.35 -5.30
C LEU A 35 8.63 6.31 -6.50
N THR A 36 8.57 7.61 -6.21
CA THR A 36 8.51 8.69 -7.21
C THR A 36 9.88 9.16 -7.71
N ALA A 37 10.91 9.05 -6.87
CA ALA A 37 12.29 9.42 -7.17
C ALA A 37 13.23 8.27 -6.82
N ALA A 38 12.95 7.10 -7.42
CA ALA A 38 13.66 5.87 -7.12
C ALA A 38 15.10 5.87 -7.64
N ASP A 39 16.07 6.17 -6.77
CA ASP A 39 17.52 6.08 -7.07
C ASP A 39 18.12 4.92 -6.26
N GLY A 40 18.75 3.93 -6.91
CA GLY A 40 19.31 2.75 -6.21
C GLY A 40 18.33 1.61 -5.92
N GLU A 41 18.44 0.92 -4.79
CA GLU A 41 17.62 -0.27 -4.48
C GLU A 41 16.20 0.12 -4.03
N LEU A 42 15.17 -0.40 -4.71
CA LEU A 42 13.76 -0.07 -4.43
C LEU A 42 13.30 -0.60 -3.08
N ALA A 43 13.69 -1.83 -2.77
CA ALA A 43 13.29 -2.47 -1.51
C ALA A 43 13.79 -1.68 -0.31
N GLU A 44 15.04 -1.23 -0.33
CA GLU A 44 15.64 -0.45 0.76
C GLU A 44 14.90 0.88 0.95
N GLN A 45 14.64 1.61 -0.13
CA GLN A 45 13.89 2.87 -0.10
C GLN A 45 12.46 2.68 0.44
N ALA A 46 11.77 1.65 -0.03
CA ALA A 46 10.42 1.33 0.44
C ALA A 46 10.42 0.95 1.93
N ILE A 47 11.42 0.18 2.39
CA ILE A 47 11.59 -0.18 3.78
C ILE A 47 11.86 1.06 4.64
N GLU A 48 12.71 1.99 4.20
CA GLU A 48 12.98 3.24 4.91
C GLU A 48 11.73 4.12 5.00
N LEU A 49 11.01 4.27 3.88
CA LEU A 49 9.75 5.00 3.83
C LEU A 49 8.73 4.38 4.80
N LEU A 50 8.57 3.06 4.77
CA LEU A 50 7.58 2.39 5.59
C LEU A 50 7.99 2.33 7.07
N LYS A 51 9.28 2.25 7.41
CA LYS A 51 9.77 2.43 8.79
C LYS A 51 9.38 3.78 9.35
N GLN A 52 9.41 4.83 8.54
CA GLN A 52 9.12 6.20 8.97
C GLN A 52 7.62 6.47 9.05
N PHE A 53 6.83 5.99 8.08
CA PHE A 53 5.42 6.38 7.90
C PHE A 53 4.40 5.24 8.09
N GLY A 54 4.87 4.01 8.24
CA GLY A 54 4.04 2.81 8.47
C GLY A 54 3.57 2.66 9.93
N PRO A 55 4.46 2.65 10.94
CA PRO A 55 4.05 2.36 12.31
C PRO A 55 3.24 3.51 12.89
N VAL A 56 2.00 3.22 13.29
CA VAL A 56 1.17 4.20 13.98
C VAL A 56 1.61 4.34 15.44
N ARG A 57 2.10 5.52 15.79
CA ARG A 57 2.43 5.86 17.19
C ARG A 57 1.24 6.54 17.84
N ALA A 58 0.85 6.09 19.03
CA ALA A 58 -0.25 6.71 19.78
C ALA A 58 0.03 8.21 20.00
N GLY A 59 -0.96 9.07 19.72
CA GLY A 59 -0.84 10.53 19.84
C GLY A 59 -0.12 11.23 18.66
N SER A 60 0.17 10.51 17.57
CA SER A 60 0.76 11.09 16.35
C SER A 60 -0.26 11.21 15.21
N SER A 61 -0.02 12.12 14.28
CA SER A 61 -0.81 12.29 13.04
C SER A 61 -0.89 11.03 12.18
N ALA A 62 -0.07 10.00 12.45
CA ALA A 62 -0.16 8.69 11.81
C ALA A 62 -1.46 7.92 12.15
N GLY A 63 -2.23 8.40 13.14
CA GLY A 63 -3.56 7.91 13.46
C GLY A 63 -4.64 8.32 12.45
N ASP A 64 -4.39 9.35 11.64
CA ASP A 64 -5.32 9.82 10.62
C ASP A 64 -5.26 8.93 9.38
N PHE A 65 -6.43 8.62 8.82
CA PHE A 65 -6.56 7.79 7.64
C PHE A 65 -7.63 8.33 6.69
N GLY A 66 -7.35 8.25 5.40
CA GLY A 66 -8.34 8.43 4.36
C GLY A 66 -8.80 7.08 3.83
N VAL A 67 -10.07 6.96 3.48
CA VAL A 67 -10.59 5.82 2.73
C VAL A 67 -11.08 6.32 1.39
N LEU A 68 -10.59 5.69 0.32
CA LEU A 68 -10.95 5.99 -1.05
C LEU A 68 -11.57 4.74 -1.68
N ASP A 69 -12.77 4.89 -2.22
CA ASP A 69 -13.41 3.86 -3.04
C ASP A 69 -12.71 3.74 -4.39
N LEU A 70 -12.33 2.52 -4.75
CA LEU A 70 -11.66 2.24 -6.01
C LEU A 70 -12.68 2.13 -7.13
N LYS A 71 -12.53 2.96 -8.17
CA LYS A 71 -13.40 2.88 -9.36
C LYS A 71 -12.92 1.76 -10.27
N GLY A 72 -13.69 0.68 -10.37
CA GLY A 72 -13.43 -0.44 -11.29
C GLY A 72 -12.57 -1.57 -10.72
N ILE A 73 -12.24 -1.51 -9.43
CA ILE A 73 -11.63 -2.59 -8.65
C ILE A 73 -12.42 -2.68 -7.35
N GLU A 74 -12.77 -3.89 -6.92
CA GLU A 74 -13.50 -4.07 -5.67
C GLU A 74 -12.60 -3.79 -4.46
N GLY A 75 -13.17 -3.22 -3.41
CA GLY A 75 -12.45 -2.84 -2.18
C GLY A 75 -12.08 -1.37 -2.12
N TRP A 76 -11.15 -1.05 -1.21
CA TRP A 76 -10.83 0.31 -0.82
C TRP A 76 -9.33 0.53 -0.70
N LEU A 77 -8.94 1.77 -0.91
CA LEU A 77 -7.59 2.25 -0.64
C LEU A 77 -7.59 3.07 0.64
N VAL A 78 -6.78 2.64 1.60
CA VAL A 78 -6.56 3.35 2.85
C VAL A 78 -5.27 4.13 2.75
N THR A 79 -5.37 5.45 2.86
CA THR A 79 -4.25 6.38 2.91
C THR A 79 -3.96 6.77 4.35
N GLY A 80 -2.77 7.29 4.61
CA GLY A 80 -2.46 7.90 5.90
C GLY A 80 -1.63 9.16 5.70
N GLN A 81 -0.75 9.43 6.67
CA GLN A 81 0.05 10.67 6.69
C GLN A 81 0.93 10.89 5.43
N HIS A 82 1.41 9.84 4.77
CA HIS A 82 2.26 9.96 3.58
C HIS A 82 1.52 9.50 2.32
N ASN A 83 1.48 10.34 1.29
CA ASN A 83 0.74 10.08 0.06
C ASN A 83 1.26 8.87 -0.73
N ASP A 84 2.53 8.54 -0.55
CA ASP A 84 3.16 7.41 -1.24
C ASP A 84 3.09 6.09 -0.45
N VAL A 85 2.45 6.07 0.73
CA VAL A 85 2.20 4.84 1.50
C VAL A 85 0.71 4.56 1.51
N LEU A 86 0.31 3.56 0.76
CA LEU A 86 -1.08 3.24 0.48
C LEU A 86 -1.37 1.80 0.90
N THR A 87 -2.55 1.50 1.42
CA THR A 87 -2.89 0.14 1.85
C THR A 87 -4.20 -0.31 1.23
N TYR A 88 -4.18 -1.47 0.58
CA TYR A 88 -5.39 -2.03 -0.02
C TYR A 88 -6.18 -2.85 1.01
N VAL A 89 -7.49 -2.70 0.98
CA VAL A 89 -8.43 -3.50 1.77
C VAL A 89 -9.47 -4.07 0.82
N GLY A 90 -9.51 -5.39 0.69
CA GLY A 90 -10.49 -6.12 -0.10
C GLY A 90 -11.90 -6.04 0.49
N PRO A 91 -12.94 -6.25 -0.33
CA PRO A 91 -14.34 -6.14 0.06
C PRO A 91 -14.75 -7.13 1.17
N ASP A 92 -14.13 -8.32 1.20
CA ASP A 92 -14.42 -9.40 2.14
C ASP A 92 -13.56 -9.41 3.42
N GLU A 93 -12.55 -8.54 3.50
CA GLU A 93 -11.67 -8.48 4.68
C GLU A 93 -12.31 -7.83 5.92
N PRO A 94 -12.98 -6.66 5.81
CA PRO A 94 -13.56 -6.01 6.98
C PRO A 94 -14.88 -6.69 7.40
N GLN A 95 -15.16 -6.68 8.70
CA GLN A 95 -16.43 -7.22 9.23
C GLN A 95 -17.66 -6.41 8.77
N ASP A 96 -17.46 -5.14 8.45
CA ASP A 96 -18.46 -4.22 7.94
C ASP A 96 -17.81 -3.27 6.94
N GLN A 97 -18.56 -2.88 5.91
CA GLN A 97 -18.05 -2.08 4.79
C GLN A 97 -18.04 -0.57 5.06
N SER A 98 -18.28 -0.13 6.29
CA SER A 98 -18.12 1.29 6.63
C SER A 98 -16.67 1.74 6.49
N HIS A 99 -16.49 2.99 6.07
CA HIS A 99 -15.16 3.59 5.92
C HIS A 99 -14.37 3.60 7.23
N ILE A 100 -15.04 3.60 8.39
CA ILE A 100 -14.37 3.51 9.69
C ILE A 100 -13.76 2.12 9.87
N SER A 101 -14.53 1.05 9.64
CA SER A 101 -14.06 -0.34 9.73
C SER A 101 -12.92 -0.62 8.75
N VAL A 102 -13.10 -0.21 7.50
CA VAL A 102 -12.10 -0.31 6.43
C VAL A 102 -10.81 0.44 6.80
N GLY A 103 -10.94 1.69 7.23
CA GLY A 103 -9.80 2.52 7.60
C GLY A 103 -9.04 2.01 8.82
N LEU A 104 -9.73 1.48 9.84
CA LEU A 104 -9.10 0.84 10.99
C LEU A 104 -8.35 -0.44 10.60
N LEU A 105 -8.92 -1.24 9.70
CA LEU A 105 -8.27 -2.45 9.19
C LEU A 105 -7.02 -2.09 8.38
N GLY A 106 -7.14 -1.19 7.40
CA GLY A 106 -6.00 -0.74 6.59
C GLY A 106 -4.90 -0.09 7.44
N ARG A 107 -5.27 0.70 8.46
CA ARG A 107 -4.34 1.25 9.45
C ARG A 107 -3.58 0.15 10.20
N SER A 108 -4.27 -0.92 10.58
CA SER A 108 -3.67 -2.06 11.30
C SER A 108 -2.72 -2.85 10.40
N LYS A 109 -3.11 -3.11 9.15
CA LYS A 109 -2.28 -3.75 8.11
C LYS A 109 -1.00 -2.95 7.87
N ARG A 110 -1.11 -1.63 7.69
CA ARG A 110 0.04 -0.72 7.55
C ARG A 110 0.96 -0.73 8.77
N HIS A 111 0.41 -0.82 9.97
CA HIS A 111 1.22 -0.92 11.19
C HIS A 111 2.03 -2.23 11.24
N LEU A 112 1.42 -3.35 10.83
CA LEU A 112 2.12 -4.64 10.71
C LEU A 112 3.22 -4.57 9.67
N ASP A 113 2.92 -4.11 8.45
CA ASP A 113 3.92 -3.96 7.39
C ASP A 113 5.04 -2.98 7.78
N GLY A 114 4.73 -1.90 8.51
CA GLY A 114 5.75 -0.97 9.04
C GLY A 114 6.56 -1.48 10.22
N THR A 115 6.17 -2.61 10.82
CA THR A 115 6.90 -3.27 11.91
C THR A 115 7.69 -4.48 11.40
N GLU A 116 7.08 -5.28 10.53
CA GLU A 116 7.65 -6.52 10.00
C GLU A 116 8.51 -6.28 8.76
N LEU A 117 8.17 -5.27 7.95
CA LEU A 117 8.93 -4.81 6.79
C LEU A 117 9.23 -5.92 5.77
N ARG A 118 8.27 -6.83 5.61
CA ARG A 118 8.36 -7.96 4.69
C ARG A 118 7.91 -7.56 3.31
N VAL A 119 8.86 -7.43 2.40
CA VAL A 119 8.60 -7.19 0.98
C VAL A 119 8.21 -8.51 0.32
N VAL A 120 7.09 -8.51 -0.40
CA VAL A 120 6.59 -9.69 -1.14
C VAL A 120 6.62 -9.49 -2.65
N HIS A 121 6.62 -8.24 -3.12
CA HIS A 121 6.74 -7.94 -4.55
C HIS A 121 7.38 -6.56 -4.78
N ILE A 122 8.14 -6.45 -5.87
CA ILE A 122 8.79 -5.23 -6.32
C ILE A 122 8.47 -5.07 -7.80
N GLU A 123 7.86 -3.96 -8.15
CA GLU A 123 7.61 -3.57 -9.54
C GLU A 123 8.56 -2.41 -9.89
N ASP A 124 9.55 -2.70 -10.75
CA ASP A 124 10.51 -1.71 -11.22
C ASP A 124 10.09 -1.18 -12.60
N LYS A 125 9.59 0.06 -12.62
CA LYS A 125 9.18 0.77 -13.85
C LYS A 125 10.22 1.79 -14.34
N ARG A 126 11.41 1.85 -13.74
CA ARG A 126 12.46 2.83 -14.13
C ARG A 126 13.00 2.61 -15.54
N GLY A 127 12.87 1.39 -16.07
CA GLY A 127 13.23 1.03 -17.44
C GLY A 127 12.11 1.17 -18.48
N SER A 128 10.87 1.40 -18.06
CA SER A 128 9.70 1.48 -18.96
C SER A 128 9.53 2.87 -19.56
N ALA A 129 10.64 3.55 -19.85
CA ALA A 129 10.66 4.66 -20.78
C ALA A 129 10.38 4.08 -22.16
N ASP A 130 9.14 4.27 -22.63
CA ASP A 130 8.78 4.01 -24.02
C ASP A 130 9.81 4.71 -24.94
N PRO A 131 10.45 3.99 -25.89
CA PRO A 131 11.28 4.62 -26.89
C PRO A 131 10.36 5.35 -27.89
N ALA A 132 10.13 6.65 -27.68
CA ALA A 132 9.55 7.54 -28.68
C ALA A 132 10.11 8.96 -28.56
#